data_AF-A0A0F2NZQ9-F1
#
_entry.id   AF-A0A0F2NZQ9-F1
#
_cell.length_a   1.000
_cell.length_b   1.000
_cell.length_c   1.000
_cell.angle_alpha   90.00
_cell.angle_beta   90.00
_cell.angle_gamma   90.00
#
_symmetry.space_group_name_H-M   'P 1'
#
loop_
_entity.id
_entity.type
_entity.pdbx_description
1 polymer ?
#
loop_
_entity_poly.entity_id
_entity_poly.type
_entity_poly.pdbx_seq_one_letter_code
_entity_poly.pdbx_strand_id
1 'polypeptide(L)'
;MNRIGYNPIKIVAKGLLYIYQNEISPQLVSHCQFELTCSNFSKKSIEKYGFIKGIFLTADRLLKDNEYSVSELPSYKISDHGKAYDDIDDYKIK
;
A
#
# COMPACT_ATOMS: atom_id res chain seq x y z
N MET A 1 15.23 11.72 35.29
CA MET A 1 14.73 10.33 35.16
C MET A 1 13.21 10.38 35.05
N ASN A 2 12.68 10.48 33.82
CA ASN A 2 11.24 10.64 33.62
C ASN A 2 10.53 9.34 34.05
N ARG A 3 9.69 9.44 35.09
CA ARG A 3 8.76 8.38 35.47
C ARG A 3 7.76 8.23 34.32
N ILE A 4 8.03 7.30 33.41
CA ILE A 4 7.09 6.88 32.38
C ILE A 4 5.94 6.19 33.12
N GLY A 5 4.90 6.94 33.45
CA GLY A 5 3.62 6.37 33.84
C GLY A 5 3.06 5.64 32.62
N TYR A 6 3.05 4.31 32.66
CA TYR A 6 2.51 3.46 31.60
C TYR A 6 0.99 3.64 31.55
N ASN A 7 0.52 4.55 30.70
CA ASN A 7 -0.89 4.67 30.38
C ASN A 7 -1.16 3.87 29.10
N PRO A 8 -1.98 2.81 29.15
CA PRO A 8 -2.25 1.95 28.00
C PRO A 8 -2.76 2.73 26.79
N ILE A 9 -3.53 3.81 27.01
CA ILE A 9 -4.04 4.68 25.94
C ILE A 9 -2.90 5.40 25.22
N LYS A 10 -1.89 5.87 25.97
CA LYS A 10 -0.73 6.56 25.38
C LYS A 10 0.14 5.60 24.56
N ILE A 11 0.22 4.34 24.97
CA ILE A 11 0.97 3.30 24.24
C ILE A 11 0.26 2.97 22.94
N VAL A 12 -1.05 2.73 23.00
CA VAL A 12 -1.88 2.46 21.81
C VAL A 12 -1.83 3.64 20.83
N ALA A 13 -2.03 4.87 21.32
CA ALA A 13 -1.98 6.07 20.48
C ALA A 13 -0.60 6.27 19.84
N LYS A 14 0.49 6.05 20.58
CA LYS A 14 1.85 6.10 20.01
C LYS A 14 2.08 5.01 18.96
N GLY A 15 1.58 3.80 19.19
CA GLY A 15 1.69 2.70 18.22
C GLY A 15 0.95 3.02 16.91
N LEU A 16 -0.28 3.50 16.99
CA LEU A 16 -1.06 3.92 15.82
C LEU A 16 -0.37 5.06 15.06
N LEU A 17 0.16 6.05 15.78
CA LEU A 17 0.87 7.17 15.16
C LEU A 17 2.16 6.71 14.47
N TYR A 18 2.89 5.76 15.07
CA TYR A 18 4.08 5.18 14.46
C TYR A 18 3.75 4.44 13.16
N ILE A 19 2.65 3.69 13.11
CA ILE A 19 2.18 3.03 11.87
C ILE A 19 1.82 4.09 10.82
N TYR A 20 1.07 5.12 11.19
CA TYR A 20 0.72 6.21 10.27
C TYR A 20 1.96 6.89 9.69
N GLN A 21 2.97 7.18 10.51
CA GLN A 21 4.19 7.88 10.07
C GLN A 21 5.10 7.05 9.19
N ASN A 22 5.20 5.73 9.41
CA ASN A 22 6.11 4.87 8.63
C ASN A 22 5.44 4.25 7.40
N GLU A 23 4.15 3.95 7.46
CA GLU A 23 3.46 3.26 6.36
C GLU A 23 2.69 4.24 5.49
N ILE A 24 1.88 5.13 6.09
CA ILE A 24 0.92 5.94 5.33
C ILE A 24 1.54 7.28 4.90
N SER A 25 2.28 7.95 5.78
CA SER A 25 2.87 9.27 5.50
C SER A 25 3.85 9.26 4.32
N PRO A 26 4.72 8.24 4.14
CA PRO A 26 5.64 8.22 3.01
C PRO A 26 4.91 8.03 1.67
N GLN A 27 3.80 7.29 1.67
CA GLN A 27 2.98 7.06 0.46
C GLN A 27 2.34 8.35 -0.09
N LEU A 28 2.15 9.38 0.75
CA LEU A 28 1.65 10.68 0.28
C LEU A 28 2.72 11.50 -0.44
N VAL A 29 4.00 11.23 -0.19
CA VAL A 29 5.14 11.95 -0.80
C VAL A 29 5.75 11.13 -1.94
N SER A 30 5.59 9.81 -1.94
CA SER A 30 6.11 8.94 -2.99
C SER A 30 5.34 9.12 -4.30
N HIS A 31 6.09 9.13 -5.41
CA HIS A 31 5.49 8.96 -6.73
C HIS A 31 5.05 7.50 -6.85
N CYS A 32 3.76 7.26 -7.08
CA CYS A 32 3.21 5.92 -7.28
C CYS A 32 4.02 5.17 -8.35
N GLN A 33 4.59 4.04 -7.95
CA GLN A 33 5.51 3.28 -8.79
C GLN A 33 4.80 2.43 -9.83
N PHE A 34 3.47 2.36 -9.75
CA PHE A 34 2.64 1.58 -10.64
C PHE A 34 2.00 2.43 -11.75
N GLU A 35 1.68 1.79 -12.87
CA GLU A 35 1.03 2.42 -14.01
C GLU A 35 -0.41 2.84 -13.67
N LEU A 36 -1.16 1.95 -13.02
CA LEU A 36 -2.44 2.28 -12.44
C LEU A 36 -2.21 2.99 -11.10
N THR A 37 -2.89 4.10 -10.83
CA THR A 37 -2.78 4.74 -9.50
C THR A 37 -3.45 3.87 -8.45
N CYS A 38 -2.93 3.84 -7.22
CA CYS A 38 -3.52 3.09 -6.10
C CYS A 38 -5.00 3.44 -5.87
N SER A 39 -5.39 4.70 -6.10
CA SER A 39 -6.78 5.15 -6.04
C SER A 39 -7.67 4.56 -7.16
N ASN A 40 -7.17 4.48 -8.39
CA ASN A 40 -7.89 3.87 -9.51
C ASN A 40 -7.94 2.34 -9.37
N PHE A 41 -6.86 1.72 -8.89
CA PHE A 41 -6.84 0.31 -8.55
C PHE A 41 -7.85 -0.03 -7.46
N SER A 42 -7.94 0.79 -6.41
CA SER A 42 -8.89 0.57 -5.33
C SER A 42 -10.33 0.59 -5.85
N LYS A 43 -10.67 1.60 -6.67
CA LYS A 43 -11.99 1.69 -7.32
C LYS A 43 -12.30 0.45 -8.15
N LYS A 44 -11.40 0.08 -9.06
CA LYS A 44 -11.60 -1.08 -9.96
C LYS A 44 -11.64 -2.40 -9.18
N SER A 45 -10.84 -2.55 -8.13
CA SER A 45 -10.80 -3.75 -7.30
C SER A 45 -12.07 -3.90 -6.48
N ILE A 46 -12.61 -2.81 -5.92
CA ILE A 46 -13.89 -2.83 -5.21
C ILE A 46 -15.04 -3.13 -6.18
N GLU A 47 -15.03 -2.56 -7.38
CA GLU A 47 -16.04 -2.80 -8.41
C GLU A 47 -16.04 -4.27 -8.87
N LYS A 48 -14.87 -4.87 -9.05
CA LYS A 48 -14.72 -6.23 -9.60
C LYS A 48 -14.82 -7.33 -8.54
N TYR A 49 -14.29 -7.11 -7.34
CA TYR A 49 -14.17 -8.12 -6.29
C TYR A 49 -15.01 -7.85 -5.04
N GLY A 50 -15.73 -6.72 -5.00
CA GLY A 50 -16.48 -6.28 -3.84
C GLY A 50 -15.63 -5.55 -2.80
N PHE A 51 -16.29 -4.91 -1.83
CA PHE A 51 -15.66 -4.02 -0.85
C PHE A 51 -14.56 -4.69 -0.02
N ILE A 52 -14.84 -5.87 0.54
CA ILE A 52 -13.90 -6.56 1.44
C ILE A 52 -12.62 -6.93 0.69
N LYS A 53 -12.74 -7.68 -0.41
CA LYS A 53 -11.57 -8.12 -1.20
C LYS A 53 -10.86 -6.93 -1.85
N GLY A 54 -11.61 -5.94 -2.34
CA GLY A 54 -11.03 -4.72 -2.90
C GLY A 54 -10.18 -3.94 -1.90
N ILE A 55 -10.60 -3.85 -0.64
CA ILE A 55 -9.81 -3.21 0.42
C ILE A 55 -8.55 -4.00 0.74
N PHE A 56 -8.63 -5.33 0.89
CA PHE A 56 -7.45 -6.15 1.17
C PHE A 56 -6.42 -6.06 0.04
N LEU A 57 -6.85 -6.10 -1.21
CA LEU A 57 -5.98 -5.92 -2.38
C LEU A 57 -5.35 -4.52 -2.41
N THR A 58 -6.13 -3.49 -2.11
CA THR A 58 -5.61 -2.11 -2.05
C THR A 58 -4.57 -1.98 -0.93
N ALA A 59 -4.84 -2.54 0.25
CA ALA A 59 -3.91 -2.49 1.38
C ALA A 59 -2.59 -3.22 1.07
N ASP A 60 -2.67 -4.43 0.50
CA ASP A 60 -1.48 -5.18 0.06
C ASP A 60 -0.63 -4.39 -0.94
N ARG A 61 -1.28 -3.71 -1.89
CA ARG A 61 -0.60 -2.87 -2.87
C ARG A 61 0.05 -1.64 -2.24
N LEU A 62 -0.62 -0.97 -1.30
CA LEU A 62 -0.04 0.20 -0.60
C LEU A 62 1.22 -0.17 0.17
N LEU A 63 1.25 -1.35 0.81
CA LEU A 63 2.45 -1.85 1.49
C LEU A 63 3.62 -2.13 0.52
N LYS A 64 3.31 -2.44 -0.74
CA LYS A 64 4.28 -2.71 -1.80
C LYS A 64 4.62 -1.49 -2.66
N ASP A 65 3.96 -0.34 -2.46
CA ASP A 65 4.16 0.89 -3.25
C ASP A 65 5.43 1.63 -2.78
N ASN A 66 6.56 0.96 -2.95
CA ASN A 66 7.89 1.47 -2.70
C ASN A 66 8.81 1.08 -3.88
N GLU A 67 9.81 1.91 -4.14
CA GLU A 67 10.74 1.74 -5.26
C GLU A 67 11.47 0.40 -5.22
N TYR A 68 11.85 -0.06 -4.02
CA TYR A 68 12.51 -1.34 -3.81
C TYR A 68 11.68 -2.52 -4.34
N SER A 69 10.42 -2.61 -3.93
CA SER A 69 9.51 -3.71 -4.31
C SER A 69 9.23 -3.73 -5.82
N VAL A 70 9.26 -2.58 -6.49
CA VAL A 70 9.10 -2.48 -7.94
C VAL A 70 10.37 -2.85 -8.68
N SER A 71 11.54 -2.47 -8.16
CA SER A 71 12.83 -2.82 -8.78
C SER A 71 13.14 -4.33 -8.77
N GLU A 72 12.54 -5.10 -7.86
CA GLU A 72 12.67 -6.57 -7.83
C GLU A 72 11.75 -7.29 -8.84
N LEU A 73 10.85 -6.58 -9.53
CA LEU A 73 9.96 -7.19 -10.49
C LEU A 73 10.70 -7.61 -11.76
N PRO A 74 10.27 -8.72 -12.40
CA PRO A 74 10.83 -9.12 -13.69
C PRO A 74 10.53 -8.03 -14.74
N SER A 75 11.46 -7.84 -15.69
CA SER A 75 11.41 -6.73 -16.65
C SER A 75 10.13 -6.66 -17.48
N TYR A 76 9.43 -7.77 -17.71
CA TYR A 76 8.15 -7.78 -18.43
C TYR A 76 6.99 -7.13 -17.65
N LYS A 77 7.15 -6.91 -16.34
CA LYS A 77 6.19 -6.18 -15.50
C LYS A 77 6.56 -4.71 -15.34
N ILE A 78 7.59 -4.21 -16.03
CA ILE A 78 7.95 -2.80 -16.02
C ILE A 78 7.56 -2.20 -17.37
N SER A 79 6.71 -1.18 -17.32
CA SER A 79 6.31 -0.37 -18.48
C SER A 79 7.49 0.43 -19.01
N ASP A 80 7.44 0.85 -20.28
CA ASP A 80 8.48 1.68 -20.92
C ASP A 80 8.73 3.00 -20.16
N HIS A 81 7.75 3.44 -19.37
CA HIS A 81 7.83 4.61 -18.51
C HIS A 81 8.45 4.34 -17.12
N GLY A 82 9.02 3.15 -16.89
CA GLY A 82 9.65 2.77 -15.63
C GLY A 82 8.67 2.50 -14.49
N LYS A 83 7.41 2.20 -14.82
CA LYS A 83 6.35 1.92 -13.84
C LYS A 83 5.98 0.44 -13.83
N ALA A 84 5.68 -0.11 -12.65
CA ALA A 84 5.17 -1.46 -12.50
C ALA A 84 3.78 -1.61 -13.13
N TYR A 85 3.63 -2.61 -13.99
CA TYR A 85 2.36 -3.03 -14.57
C TYR A 85 1.68 -4.03 -13.65
N ASP A 86 0.45 -3.73 -13.26
CA ASP A 86 -0.39 -4.64 -12.48
C ASP A 86 -1.87 -4.57 -12.90
N ASP A 87 -2.37 -5.68 -13.43
CA ASP A 87 -3.77 -5.78 -13.82
C ASP A 87 -4.61 -6.35 -12.67
N ILE A 88 -5.87 -5.91 -12.56
CA ILE A 88 -6.80 -6.42 -11.56
C ILE A 88 -7.13 -7.90 -11.80
N ASP A 89 -7.09 -8.37 -13.05
CA ASP A 89 -7.30 -9.78 -13.42
C ASP A 89 -6.26 -10.74 -12.81
N ASP A 90 -5.05 -10.27 -12.49
CA ASP A 90 -4.02 -11.08 -11.83
C ASP A 90 -4.48 -11.60 -10.45
N TYR A 91 -5.46 -10.93 -9.82
CA TYR A 91 -6.00 -11.27 -8.51
C TYR A 91 -7.28 -12.13 -8.56
N LYS A 92 -7.63 -12.64 -9.74
CA LYS A 92 -8.77 -13.53 -9.91
C LYS A 92 -8.44 -14.86 -9.26
N ILE A 93 -9.27 -15.27 -8.28
CA ILE A 93 -9.16 -16.60 -7.69
C ILE A 93 -9.68 -17.58 -8.75
N LYS A 94 -8.84 -18.55 -9.11
CA LYS A 94 -9.14 -19.57 -10.12
C LYS A 94 -10.08 -20.64 -9.56
#